data_AF-A0A0C9XY06-F1
#
_entry.id   AF-A0A0C9XY06-F1
#
_cell.length_a   1.000
_cell.length_b   1.000
_cell.length_c   1.000
_cell.angle_alpha   90.00
_cell.angle_beta   90.00
_cell.angle_gamma   90.00
#
_symmetry.space_group_name_H-M   'P 1'
#
loop_
_entity.id
_entity.type
_entity.pdbx_description
1 polymer ?
#
loop_
_entity_poly.entity_id
_entity_poly.type
_entity_poly.pdbx_seq_one_letter_code
_entity_poly.pdbx_strand_id
1 'polypeptide(L)'
;MIEWYRLDYTKRVSDTLTWNLYYNTHLDPDVLTLRTEEENIFANIMRVQTGLREVFMIIISRCCLIDLHKLWISSSMTQLWVRWNEYFQVKSEPFSVLRFHFEMSDEDIRIMHDVAQKWAIGLGGADCQEANRPSMQKVFQSENMEPEVPHWEELLELMNYYLTTVEKMEQSFNTVFPSNPTKMSSKRQLYADVET
;
A
#
# COMPACT_ATOMS: atom_id res chain seq x y z
N MET A 1 10.16 4.54 -0.65
CA MET A 1 9.03 3.64 -1.02
C MET A 1 7.76 4.44 -0.86
N ILE A 2 6.91 4.52 -1.89
CA ILE A 2 5.72 5.39 -1.85
C ILE A 2 4.69 4.99 -0.79
N GLU A 3 4.55 3.69 -0.52
CA GLU A 3 3.64 3.18 0.51
C GLU A 3 3.96 3.72 1.91
N TRP A 4 5.24 3.99 2.19
CA TRP A 4 5.64 4.62 3.44
C TRP A 4 5.08 6.04 3.59
N TYR A 5 5.06 6.82 2.51
CA TYR A 5 4.44 8.15 2.53
C TYR A 5 2.94 8.06 2.78
N ARG A 6 2.25 7.12 2.11
CA ARG A 6 0.81 6.90 2.33
C ARG A 6 0.51 6.56 3.79
N LEU A 7 1.29 5.64 4.38
CA LEU A 7 1.15 5.21 5.78
C LEU A 7 1.43 6.36 6.75
N ASP A 8 2.50 7.12 6.54
CA ASP A 8 2.84 8.28 7.37
C ASP A 8 1.73 9.35 7.34
N TYR A 9 1.23 9.71 6.15
CA TYR A 9 0.12 10.67 6.04
C TYR A 9 -1.17 10.15 6.68
N THR A 10 -1.49 8.87 6.48
CA THR A 10 -2.66 8.23 7.12
C THR A 10 -2.59 8.33 8.64
N LYS A 11 -1.44 7.98 9.21
CA LYS A 11 -1.22 8.02 10.64
C LYS A 11 -1.36 9.45 11.18
N ARG A 12 -0.68 10.42 10.55
CA ARG A 12 -0.76 11.84 10.96
C ARG A 12 -2.18 12.38 10.91
N VAL A 13 -2.94 12.04 9.86
CA VAL A 13 -4.35 12.44 9.72
C VAL A 13 -5.21 11.81 10.80
N SER A 14 -5.06 10.50 11.05
CA SER A 14 -5.77 9.77 12.10
C SER A 14 -5.50 10.34 13.48
N ASP A 15 -4.23 10.60 13.81
CA ASP A 15 -3.82 11.20 15.08
C ASP A 15 -4.41 12.60 15.21
N THR A 16 -4.36 13.41 14.15
CA THR A 16 -4.90 14.77 14.17
C THR A 16 -6.42 14.78 14.40
N LEU A 17 -7.18 13.91 13.73
CA LEU A 17 -8.62 13.79 13.94
C LEU A 17 -8.96 13.34 15.37
N THR A 18 -8.15 12.41 15.91
CA THR A 18 -8.31 11.92 17.30
C THR A 18 -8.10 13.05 18.31
N TRP A 19 -7.01 13.81 18.17
CA TRP A 19 -6.73 14.95 19.03
C TRP A 19 -7.74 16.07 18.85
N ASN A 20 -8.18 16.34 17.62
CA ASN A 20 -9.23 17.32 17.33
C ASN A 20 -10.52 17.01 18.10
N LEU A 21 -10.97 15.74 18.08
CA LEU A 21 -12.14 15.30 18.84
C LEU A 21 -11.94 15.45 20.36
N TYR A 22 -10.76 15.08 20.87
CA TYR A 22 -10.44 15.22 22.29
C TYR A 22 -10.50 16.68 22.76
N TYR A 23 -9.85 17.61 22.07
CA TYR A 23 -9.83 19.02 22.48
C TYR A 23 -11.17 19.73 22.27
N ASN A 24 -11.94 19.35 21.25
CA ASN A 24 -13.31 19.84 21.09
C ASN A 24 -14.26 19.38 22.22
N THR A 25 -13.97 18.25 22.87
CA THR A 25 -14.79 17.73 24.00
C THR A 25 -14.33 18.24 25.37
N HIS A 26 -13.04 18.55 25.54
CA HIS A 26 -12.46 19.01 26.80
C HIS A 26 -12.34 20.53 26.91
N LEU A 27 -12.69 21.27 25.84
CA LEU A 27 -12.78 22.74 25.77
C LEU A 27 -11.54 23.44 26.35
N ASP A 28 -10.36 23.07 25.86
CA ASP A 28 -9.12 23.77 26.17
C ASP A 28 -8.99 25.03 25.28
N PRO A 29 -9.06 26.25 25.85
CA PRO A 29 -9.04 27.49 25.08
C PRO A 29 -7.68 27.78 24.43
N ASP A 30 -6.60 27.16 24.91
CA ASP A 30 -5.24 27.39 24.39
C ASP A 30 -4.93 26.52 23.16
N VAL A 31 -5.84 25.63 22.77
CA VAL A 31 -5.65 24.68 21.66
C VAL A 31 -6.52 25.05 20.47
N LEU A 32 -5.85 25.35 19.34
CA LEU A 32 -6.53 25.54 18.06
C LEU A 32 -6.96 24.20 17.47
N THR A 33 -8.26 23.97 17.42
CA THR A 33 -8.87 22.82 16.74
C THR A 33 -9.05 23.07 15.24
N LEU A 34 -9.27 22.00 14.48
CA LEU A 34 -9.52 22.06 13.04
C LEU A 34 -10.86 22.76 12.76
N ARG A 35 -10.89 23.52 11.66
CA ARG A 35 -12.15 24.01 11.09
C ARG A 35 -12.91 22.86 10.43
N THR A 36 -14.23 23.01 10.28
CA THR A 36 -15.09 22.02 9.61
C THR A 36 -14.58 21.65 8.21
N GLU A 37 -14.06 22.61 7.45
CA GLU A 37 -13.49 22.34 6.12
C GLU A 37 -12.20 21.50 6.19
N GLU A 38 -11.36 21.74 7.19
CA GLU A 38 -10.10 21.00 7.40
C GLU A 38 -10.39 19.57 7.88
N GLU A 39 -11.37 19.41 8.77
CA GLU A 39 -11.86 18.11 9.23
C GLU A 39 -12.43 17.28 8.06
N ASN A 40 -13.24 17.90 7.19
CA ASN A 40 -13.78 17.25 6.00
C ASN A 40 -12.69 16.76 5.03
N ILE A 41 -11.61 17.54 4.85
CA ILE A 41 -10.46 17.13 4.04
C ILE A 41 -9.84 15.86 4.62
N PHE A 42 -9.58 15.86 5.93
CA PHE A 42 -8.96 14.73 6.64
C PHE A 42 -9.86 13.50 6.69
N ALA A 43 -11.16 13.67 6.91
CA ALA A 43 -12.13 12.58 6.83
C ALA A 43 -12.15 11.94 5.44
N ASN A 44 -12.06 12.73 4.37
CA ASN A 44 -11.97 12.21 3.01
C ASN A 44 -10.65 11.45 2.78
N ILE A 45 -9.52 11.93 3.30
CA ILE A 45 -8.24 11.20 3.24
C ILE A 45 -8.39 9.83 3.92
N MET A 46 -8.97 9.77 5.12
CA MET A 46 -9.19 8.50 5.83
C MET A 46 -10.08 7.53 5.07
N ARG A 47 -11.17 8.05 4.46
CA ARG A 47 -12.13 7.24 3.70
C ARG A 47 -11.50 6.53 2.51
N VAL A 48 -10.51 7.13 1.85
CA VAL A 48 -9.89 6.55 0.64
C VAL A 48 -8.71 5.60 0.95
N GLN A 49 -8.25 5.52 2.20
CA GLN A 49 -7.04 4.74 2.54
C GLN A 49 -7.19 3.24 2.29
N THR A 50 -8.33 2.65 2.68
CA THR A 50 -8.55 1.21 2.53
C THR A 50 -8.51 0.80 1.06
N GLY A 51 -9.21 1.54 0.19
CA GLY A 51 -9.19 1.28 -1.25
C GLY A 51 -7.81 1.49 -1.87
N LEU A 52 -7.02 2.46 -1.39
CA LEU A 52 -5.64 2.63 -1.86
C LEU A 52 -4.73 1.49 -1.44
N ARG A 53 -4.93 0.89 -0.26
CA ARG A 53 -4.19 -0.30 0.16
C ARG A 53 -4.50 -1.49 -0.76
N GLU A 54 -5.77 -1.71 -1.08
CA GLU A 54 -6.19 -2.75 -2.02
C GLU A 54 -5.53 -2.56 -3.40
N VAL A 55 -5.55 -1.33 -3.93
CA VAL A 55 -4.89 -1.00 -5.20
C VAL A 55 -3.38 -1.25 -5.13
N PHE A 56 -2.72 -0.86 -4.03
CA PHE A 56 -1.30 -1.13 -3.83
C PHE A 56 -0.98 -2.63 -3.86
N MET A 57 -1.79 -3.44 -3.18
CA MET A 57 -1.62 -4.90 -3.16
C MET A 57 -1.80 -5.53 -4.54
N ILE A 58 -2.75 -5.03 -5.34
CA ILE A 58 -2.90 -5.45 -6.74
C ILE A 58 -1.67 -5.07 -7.57
N ILE A 59 -1.15 -3.86 -7.43
CA ILE A 59 0.05 -3.41 -8.16
C ILE A 59 1.25 -4.30 -7.82
N ILE A 60 1.53 -4.50 -6.52
CA ILE A 60 2.68 -5.27 -6.07
C ILE A 60 2.58 -6.72 -6.51
N SER A 61 1.41 -7.35 -6.32
CA SER A 61 1.22 -8.75 -6.73
C SER A 61 1.40 -8.93 -8.23
N ARG A 62 0.82 -8.05 -9.06
CA ARG A 62 1.00 -8.08 -10.53
C ARG A 62 2.46 -7.86 -10.94
N CYS A 63 3.18 -6.92 -10.32
CA CYS A 63 4.61 -6.72 -10.55
C CYS A 63 5.42 -8.00 -10.27
N CYS A 64 5.13 -8.68 -9.15
CA CYS A 64 5.80 -9.93 -8.77
C CYS A 64 5.54 -11.03 -9.82
N LEU A 65 4.29 -11.18 -10.27
CA LEU A 65 3.93 -12.19 -11.28
C LEU A 65 4.60 -11.93 -12.64
N ILE A 66 4.65 -10.67 -13.09
CA ILE A 66 5.32 -10.30 -14.34
C ILE A 66 6.82 -10.61 -14.27
N ASP A 67 7.48 -10.29 -13.16
CA ASP A 67 8.90 -10.60 -12.96
C ASP A 67 9.15 -12.11 -12.97
N LEU A 68 8.33 -12.88 -12.25
CA LEU A 68 8.42 -14.34 -12.23
C LEU A 68 8.18 -14.96 -13.61
N HIS A 69 7.23 -14.43 -14.37
CA HIS A 69 6.98 -14.88 -15.74
C HIS A 69 8.17 -14.58 -16.67
N LYS A 70 8.82 -13.42 -16.54
CA LYS A 70 10.07 -13.12 -17.27
C LYS A 70 11.19 -14.09 -16.90
N LEU A 71 11.33 -14.42 -15.63
CA LEU A 71 12.32 -15.39 -15.15
C LEU A 71 12.03 -16.82 -15.64
N TRP A 72 10.75 -17.17 -15.76
CA TRP A 72 10.30 -18.42 -16.35
C TRP A 72 10.70 -18.53 -17.82
N ILE A 73 10.35 -17.54 -18.65
CA ILE A 73 10.68 -17.53 -20.08
C ILE A 73 12.18 -17.55 -20.31
N SER A 74 12.95 -16.81 -19.51
CA SER A 74 14.42 -16.74 -19.63
C SER A 74 15.16 -18.00 -19.14
N SER A 75 14.46 -19.05 -18.73
CA SER A 75 15.01 -20.32 -18.22
C SER A 75 15.92 -20.18 -16.98
N SER A 76 15.81 -19.08 -16.25
CA SER A 76 16.62 -18.80 -15.06
C SER A 76 15.97 -19.35 -13.79
N MET A 77 15.88 -20.68 -13.72
CA MET A 77 15.11 -21.40 -12.70
C MET A 77 15.50 -21.05 -11.27
N THR A 78 16.80 -20.99 -11.00
CA THR A 78 17.32 -20.64 -9.66
C THR A 78 16.87 -19.23 -9.26
N GLN A 79 16.92 -18.27 -10.20
CA GLN A 79 16.50 -16.90 -9.92
C GLN A 79 14.99 -16.81 -9.71
N LEU A 80 14.19 -17.56 -10.48
CA LEU A 80 12.75 -17.64 -10.28
C LEU A 80 12.42 -18.08 -8.85
N TRP A 81 13.07 -19.14 -8.33
CA TRP A 81 12.80 -19.63 -6.98
C TRP A 81 13.29 -18.69 -5.89
N VAL A 82 14.42 -18.03 -6.10
CA VAL A 82 14.89 -16.99 -5.18
C VAL A 82 13.84 -15.88 -5.10
N ARG A 83 13.38 -15.36 -6.24
CA ARG A 83 12.33 -14.32 -6.28
C ARG A 83 11.00 -14.77 -5.72
N TRP A 84 10.57 -16.00 -6.01
CA TRP A 84 9.35 -16.56 -5.44
C TRP A 84 9.34 -16.52 -3.91
N ASN A 85 10.43 -16.96 -3.31
CA ASN A 85 10.57 -16.95 -1.86
C ASN A 85 10.68 -15.51 -1.33
N GLU A 86 11.38 -14.63 -2.03
CA GLU A 86 11.42 -13.21 -1.66
C GLU A 86 10.03 -12.55 -1.71
N TYR A 87 9.19 -12.87 -2.70
CA TYR A 87 7.87 -12.23 -2.92
C TYR A 87 6.75 -12.81 -2.06
N PHE A 88 6.70 -14.12 -1.88
CA PHE A 88 5.51 -14.81 -1.33
C PHE A 88 5.79 -15.61 -0.07
N GLN A 89 7.05 -15.89 0.27
CA GLN A 89 7.38 -16.41 1.59
C GLN A 89 7.68 -15.25 2.52
N VAL A 90 6.61 -14.63 3.02
CA VAL A 90 6.70 -13.62 4.07
C VAL A 90 7.23 -14.32 5.33
N LYS A 91 8.56 -14.39 5.47
CA LYS A 91 9.17 -14.71 6.74
C LYS A 91 8.84 -13.57 7.70
N SER A 92 8.51 -13.90 8.93
CA SER A 92 8.23 -12.95 10.03
C SER A 92 9.43 -12.04 10.40
N GLU A 93 10.43 -11.95 9.53
CA GLU A 93 11.60 -11.13 9.73
C GLU A 93 11.28 -9.66 9.34
N PRO A 94 11.51 -8.70 10.25
CA PRO A 94 11.16 -7.30 10.05
C PRO A 94 11.95 -6.57 8.94
N PHE A 95 12.81 -7.28 8.19
CA PHE A 95 13.75 -6.71 7.24
C PHE A 95 13.72 -7.42 5.87
N SER A 96 12.54 -7.67 5.31
CA SER A 96 12.45 -8.04 3.89
C SER A 96 13.14 -6.98 3.02
N VAL A 97 14.12 -7.41 2.21
CA VAL A 97 14.88 -6.55 1.27
C VAL A 97 13.95 -5.75 0.37
N LEU A 98 12.78 -6.33 0.05
CA LEU A 98 11.82 -5.76 -0.87
C LEU A 98 10.97 -4.64 -0.28
N ARG A 99 11.04 -4.41 1.04
CA ARG A 99 10.40 -3.35 1.82
C ARG A 99 8.87 -3.24 1.70
N PHE A 100 8.21 -3.86 0.72
CA PHE A 100 6.76 -3.81 0.55
C PHE A 100 6.04 -4.76 1.52
N HIS A 101 6.77 -5.69 2.13
CA HIS A 101 6.31 -6.48 3.28
C HIS A 101 6.21 -5.66 4.58
N PHE A 102 6.76 -4.45 4.60
CA PHE A 102 6.67 -3.57 5.76
C PHE A 102 5.20 -3.24 6.05
N GLU A 103 4.79 -3.45 7.30
CA GLU A 103 3.41 -3.22 7.78
C GLU A 103 2.34 -3.93 6.93
N MET A 104 2.66 -5.12 6.38
CA MET A 104 1.62 -6.01 5.87
C MET A 104 0.75 -6.51 7.02
N SER A 105 -0.56 -6.28 6.89
CA SER A 105 -1.56 -6.91 7.75
C SER A 105 -1.68 -8.40 7.43
N ASP A 106 -2.28 -9.16 8.33
CA ASP A 106 -2.62 -10.58 8.08
C ASP A 106 -3.46 -10.75 6.81
N GLU A 107 -4.31 -9.78 6.50
CA GLU A 107 -5.10 -9.75 5.27
C GLU A 107 -4.22 -9.55 4.03
N ASP A 108 -3.25 -8.64 4.07
CA ASP A 108 -2.33 -8.44 2.95
C ASP A 108 -1.49 -9.69 2.69
N ILE A 109 -1.03 -10.35 3.76
CA ILE A 109 -0.30 -11.62 3.70
C ILE A 109 -1.18 -12.70 3.05
N ARG A 110 -2.45 -12.81 3.50
CA ARG A 110 -3.42 -13.74 2.92
C ARG A 110 -3.63 -13.49 1.43
N ILE A 111 -3.78 -12.23 1.02
CA ILE A 111 -3.94 -11.85 -0.40
C ILE A 111 -2.72 -12.29 -1.21
N MET A 112 -1.50 -12.04 -0.72
CA MET A 112 -0.27 -12.44 -1.41
C MET A 112 -0.15 -13.96 -1.54
N HIS A 113 -0.50 -14.72 -0.49
CA HIS A 113 -0.54 -16.17 -0.56
C HIS A 113 -1.58 -16.69 -1.55
N ASP A 114 -2.77 -16.10 -1.60
CA ASP A 114 -3.84 -16.52 -2.49
C ASP A 114 -3.48 -16.28 -3.97
N VAL A 115 -2.82 -15.15 -4.26
CA VAL A 115 -2.25 -14.87 -5.59
C VAL A 115 -1.17 -15.90 -5.96
N ALA A 116 -0.24 -16.17 -5.04
CA ALA A 116 0.82 -17.16 -5.27
C ALA A 116 0.23 -18.55 -5.55
N GLN A 117 -0.77 -18.97 -4.78
CA GLN A 117 -1.42 -20.26 -4.94
C GLN A 117 -2.12 -20.37 -6.30
N LYS A 118 -2.88 -19.35 -6.70
CA LYS A 118 -3.57 -19.33 -8.01
C LYS A 118 -2.58 -19.43 -9.17
N TRP A 119 -1.47 -18.70 -9.09
CA TRP A 119 -0.43 -18.76 -10.12
C TRP A 119 0.30 -20.11 -10.14
N ALA A 120 0.58 -20.70 -8.97
CA ALA A 120 1.19 -22.02 -8.85
C ALA A 120 0.29 -23.16 -9.37
N ILE A 121 -1.02 -23.07 -9.15
CA ILE A 121 -2.01 -23.98 -9.75
C ILE A 121 -1.95 -23.86 -11.28
N GLY A 122 -1.88 -22.63 -11.80
CA GLY A 122 -1.72 -22.36 -13.23
C GLY A 122 -0.43 -22.91 -13.83
N LEU A 123 0.60 -23.21 -13.02
CA LEU A 123 1.79 -23.91 -13.47
C LEU A 123 1.61 -25.44 -13.50
N GLY A 124 0.51 -26.00 -13.00
CA GLY A 124 0.29 -27.44 -12.85
C GLY A 124 0.58 -27.98 -11.44
N GLY A 125 0.76 -27.10 -10.45
CA GLY A 125 0.91 -27.45 -9.03
C GLY A 125 -0.44 -27.53 -8.32
N ALA A 126 -1.19 -28.63 -8.50
CA ALA A 126 -2.53 -28.75 -7.92
C ALA A 126 -2.57 -28.90 -6.37
N ASP A 127 -1.44 -29.17 -5.71
CA ASP A 127 -1.39 -29.31 -4.25
C ASP A 127 -0.07 -28.74 -3.69
N CYS A 128 -0.06 -27.46 -3.34
CA CYS A 128 1.01 -26.88 -2.53
C CYS A 128 0.67 -26.95 -1.03
N GLN A 129 0.29 -28.13 -0.53
CA GLN A 129 0.49 -28.42 0.89
C GLN A 129 1.95 -28.84 1.09
N GLU A 130 2.61 -28.27 2.11
CA GLU A 130 4.06 -28.39 2.38
C GLU A 130 4.63 -29.83 2.37
N ALA A 131 3.79 -30.86 2.48
CA ALA A 131 4.20 -32.26 2.51
C ALA A 131 4.38 -32.93 1.13
N ASN A 132 3.82 -32.40 0.04
CA ASN A 132 3.85 -33.05 -1.27
C ASN A 132 4.22 -32.05 -2.37
N ARG A 133 5.46 -31.54 -2.39
CA ARG A 133 5.98 -30.86 -3.58
C ARG A 133 5.98 -31.87 -4.75
N PRO A 134 5.13 -31.73 -5.79
CA PRO A 134 5.32 -32.53 -6.99
C PRO A 134 6.73 -32.27 -7.51
N SER A 135 7.43 -33.30 -8.01
CA SER A 135 8.76 -33.11 -8.58
C SER A 135 8.64 -32.11 -9.74
N MET A 136 9.09 -30.88 -9.51
CA MET A 136 8.68 -29.74 -10.33
C MET A 136 9.16 -29.82 -11.78
N GLN A 137 10.08 -30.70 -12.14
CA GLN A 137 10.33 -31.04 -13.55
C GLN A 137 9.05 -31.43 -14.32
N LYS A 138 8.04 -32.01 -13.66
CA LYS A 138 6.76 -32.40 -14.31
C LYS A 138 5.80 -31.23 -14.54
N VAL A 139 5.82 -30.22 -13.67
CA VAL A 139 5.02 -28.99 -13.76
C VAL A 139 5.39 -28.23 -15.05
N PHE A 140 6.69 -28.17 -15.35
CA PHE A 140 7.27 -27.50 -16.52
C PHE A 140 7.19 -28.30 -17.83
N GLN A 141 6.88 -29.60 -17.75
CA GLN A 141 6.68 -30.47 -18.92
C GLN A 141 5.21 -30.58 -19.33
N SER A 142 4.30 -29.97 -18.57
CA SER A 142 2.89 -29.93 -18.95
C SER A 142 2.72 -28.90 -20.08
N GLU A 143 2.45 -29.39 -21.29
CA GLU A 143 2.30 -28.56 -22.50
C GLU A 143 1.06 -27.64 -22.49
N ASN A 144 0.29 -27.56 -21.39
CA ASN A 144 -1.11 -27.15 -21.44
C ASN A 144 -1.59 -26.13 -20.40
N MET A 145 -0.73 -25.49 -19.61
CA MET A 145 -1.16 -24.31 -18.84
C MET A 145 -0.07 -23.23 -18.81
N GLU A 146 -0.30 -22.13 -19.53
CA GLU A 146 0.38 -20.87 -19.28
C GLU A 146 -0.41 -20.12 -18.21
N PRO A 147 0.22 -19.67 -17.11
CA PRO A 147 -0.48 -18.87 -16.13
C PRO A 147 -0.86 -17.52 -16.76
N GLU A 148 -2.05 -17.02 -16.43
CA GLU A 148 -2.51 -15.71 -16.90
C GLU A 148 -1.54 -14.62 -16.44
N VAL A 149 -0.91 -13.93 -17.40
CA VAL A 149 0.04 -12.86 -17.13
C VAL A 149 -0.73 -11.54 -17.11
N PRO A 150 -0.60 -10.74 -16.04
CA PRO A 150 -1.22 -9.42 -16.01
C PRO A 150 -0.74 -8.55 -17.17
N HIS A 151 -1.67 -7.86 -17.84
CA HIS A 151 -1.35 -6.95 -18.92
C HIS A 151 -0.62 -5.72 -18.37
N TRP A 152 0.48 -5.33 -19.00
CA TRP A 152 1.37 -4.27 -18.52
C TRP A 152 0.68 -2.89 -18.57
N GLU A 153 -0.18 -2.68 -19.55
CA GLU A 153 -0.92 -1.43 -19.77
C GLU A 153 -1.88 -1.14 -18.60
N GLU A 154 -2.67 -2.13 -18.17
CA GLU A 154 -3.57 -2.00 -17.01
C GLU A 154 -2.79 -1.72 -15.71
N LEU A 155 -1.63 -2.35 -15.57
CA LEU A 155 -0.78 -2.14 -14.40
C LEU A 155 -0.23 -0.71 -14.37
N LEU A 156 0.17 -0.15 -15.51
CA LEU A 156 0.60 1.24 -15.61
C LEU A 156 -0.51 2.22 -15.24
N GLU A 157 -1.74 1.96 -15.68
CA GLU A 157 -2.89 2.79 -15.32
C GLU A 157 -3.16 2.76 -13.81
N LEU A 158 -3.14 1.59 -13.18
CA LEU A 158 -3.28 1.44 -11.74
C LEU A 158 -2.16 2.13 -10.97
N MET A 159 -0.91 1.99 -11.43
CA MET A 159 0.24 2.69 -10.85
C MET A 159 0.05 4.20 -10.93
N ASN A 160 -0.28 4.74 -12.09
CA ASN A 160 -0.51 6.17 -12.28
C ASN A 160 -1.65 6.69 -11.39
N TYR A 161 -2.76 5.96 -11.31
CA TYR A 161 -3.87 6.27 -10.42
C TYR A 161 -3.43 6.32 -8.95
N TYR A 162 -2.71 5.29 -8.49
CA TYR A 162 -2.23 5.21 -7.11
C TYR A 162 -1.26 6.36 -6.79
N LEU A 163 -0.24 6.57 -7.63
CA LEU A 163 0.77 7.62 -7.44
C LEU A 163 0.11 9.00 -7.38
N THR A 164 -0.77 9.30 -8.34
CA THR A 164 -1.50 10.58 -8.40
C THR A 164 -2.39 10.80 -7.17
N THR A 165 -2.99 9.73 -6.65
CA THR A 165 -3.88 9.84 -5.49
C THR A 165 -3.08 10.08 -4.21
N VAL A 166 -1.95 9.38 -4.02
CA VAL A 166 -1.04 9.62 -2.89
C VAL A 166 -0.49 11.04 -2.93
N GLU A 167 -0.12 11.55 -4.10
CA GLU A 167 0.33 12.95 -4.25
C GLU A 167 -0.78 13.94 -3.88
N LYS A 168 -2.02 13.71 -4.30
CA LYS A 168 -3.17 14.55 -3.90
C LYS A 168 -3.43 14.52 -2.40
N MET A 169 -3.21 13.38 -1.73
CA MET A 169 -3.29 13.30 -0.27
C MET A 169 -2.23 14.16 0.40
N GLU A 170 -0.98 14.09 -0.05
CA GLU A 170 0.11 14.95 0.42
C GLU A 170 -0.22 16.43 0.22
N GLN A 171 -0.69 16.81 -0.97
CA GLN A 171 -1.11 18.18 -1.26
C GLN A 171 -2.23 18.62 -0.31
N SER A 172 -3.23 17.77 -0.08
CA SER A 172 -4.36 18.03 0.83
C SER A 172 -3.94 18.12 2.30
N PHE A 173 -2.91 17.37 2.70
CA PHE A 173 -2.32 17.50 4.04
C PHE A 173 -1.61 18.85 4.17
N ASN A 174 -0.81 19.21 3.17
CA ASN A 174 -0.01 20.44 3.15
C ASN A 174 -0.86 21.72 3.03
N THR A 175 -2.10 21.65 2.55
CA THR A 175 -3.02 22.80 2.61
C THR A 175 -3.48 23.10 4.04
N VAL A 176 -3.62 22.08 4.89
CA VAL A 176 -3.98 22.23 6.31
C VAL A 176 -2.74 22.53 7.16
N PHE A 177 -1.63 21.83 6.90
CA PHE A 177 -0.36 21.99 7.60
C PHE A 177 0.76 22.37 6.63
N PRO A 178 0.83 23.64 6.20
CA PRO A 178 1.86 24.07 5.27
C PRO A 178 3.26 23.98 5.92
N SER A 179 4.23 23.47 5.16
CA SER A 179 5.63 23.32 5.62
C SER A 179 6.32 24.65 5.96
N ASN A 180 5.77 25.78 5.48
CA ASN A 180 6.15 27.12 5.89
C ASN A 180 5.06 27.73 6.79
N PRO A 181 5.30 27.90 8.10
CA PRO A 181 4.30 28.40 9.04
C PRO A 181 3.88 29.86 8.75
N THR A 182 4.70 30.64 8.04
CA THR A 182 4.34 31.97 7.54
C THR A 182 3.24 31.98 6.47
N LYS A 183 2.85 30.81 5.95
CA LYS A 183 1.69 30.61 5.06
C LYS A 183 0.48 29.99 5.76
N MET A 184 0.55 29.64 7.05
CA MET A 184 -0.69 29.45 7.82
C MET A 184 -1.44 30.76 7.72
N SER A 185 -2.58 30.75 7.02
CA SER A 185 -3.21 31.96 6.54
C SER A 185 -3.27 33.02 7.64
N SER A 186 -3.02 34.27 7.26
CA SER A 186 -3.21 35.49 8.06
C SER A 186 -4.58 35.59 8.78
N LYS A 187 -5.51 34.66 8.53
CA LYS A 187 -6.77 34.50 9.26
C LYS A 187 -6.66 33.77 10.61
N ARG A 188 -5.58 33.02 10.91
CA ARG A 188 -5.40 32.43 12.26
C ARG A 188 -4.88 33.45 13.29
N GLN A 189 -4.23 34.54 12.83
CA GLN A 189 -3.75 35.61 13.71
C GLN A 189 -4.86 36.61 14.11
N LEU A 190 -5.89 36.77 13.28
CA LEU A 190 -6.94 37.78 13.50
C LEU A 190 -7.90 37.49 14.67
N TYR A 191 -7.89 36.29 15.26
CA TYR A 191 -8.72 35.97 16.44
C TYR A 191 -7.93 35.87 17.74
N ALA A 192 -6.59 35.90 17.70
CA ALA A 192 -5.77 36.06 18.90
C ALA A 192 -5.73 37.52 19.38
N ASP A 193 -5.97 38.47 18.48
CA ASP A 193 -5.88 39.92 18.75
C ASP A 193 -7.23 40.60 19.03
N VAL A 194 -8.33 39.84 19.22
CA VAL A 194 -9.68 40.40 19.50
C VAL A 194 -10.08 40.30 20.98
N GLU A 195 -9.26 39.67 21.83
CA GLU A 195 -9.49 39.58 23.28
C GLU A 195 -8.34 40.19 24.12
N THR A 196 -7.90 41.41 23.79
CA THR A 196 -7.13 42.27 24.71
C THR A 196 -7.78 43.62 24.90
#